data_AF-A0A7Z3CKF4-F1
#
_entry.id   AF-A0A7Z3CKF4-F1
#
_cell.length_a   1.000
_cell.length_b   1.000
_cell.length_c   1.000
_cell.angle_alpha   90.00
_cell.angle_beta   90.00
_cell.angle_gamma   90.00
#
_symmetry.space_group_name_H-M   'P 1'
#
loop_
_entity.id
_entity.type
_entity.pdbx_description
1 polymer ?
#
loop_
_entity_poly.entity_id
_entity_poly.type
_entity_poly.pdbx_seq_one_letter_code
_entity_poly.pdbx_strand_id
1 'polypeptide(L)'
;MALQGQNVSMASAILSNELGAYVLDAITTSSIKTLDQLERDGQLAEGSLFMHYGQVSGKGFSWANKTPALCLTGRLEYALAGKKLIVDFTKNGLINDTAYTRMQGLTRLFIFGYVTQIDDYTIRAVPYVIGDLVKAAPAFPAPIITTLELRPQEIQQFASINGSGMPRGAEFQRMKEVPERTVKALLCSLLEEPDVPADWGGEECDLLSNNLLVGGQRQLGAFLLKGPARFHEMKPSDLGKNADQLYRLFNIPAQIYVIQHCHKIGAAVRKQALALAFTQNLVAPCRICFLDGVSTAQLLQANGLWPSRS
;
A
#
# COMPACT_ATOMS: atom_id res chain seq x y z
N MET A 1 23.05 13.05 -23.30
CA MET A 1 22.15 11.95 -23.67
C MET A 1 20.79 12.27 -23.07
N ALA A 2 19.77 12.51 -23.89
CA ALA A 2 18.48 13.02 -23.45
C ALA A 2 17.65 11.90 -22.79
N LEU A 3 17.23 12.11 -21.54
CA LEU A 3 16.23 11.29 -20.87
C LEU A 3 14.85 11.64 -21.45
N GLN A 4 14.31 10.79 -22.32
CA GLN A 4 12.92 10.86 -22.76
C GLN A 4 12.01 10.33 -21.63
N GLY A 5 11.56 11.23 -20.75
CA GLY A 5 10.49 10.96 -19.79
C GLY A 5 9.13 10.96 -20.48
N GLN A 6 8.34 9.91 -20.26
CA GLN A 6 6.95 9.86 -20.72
C GLN A 6 6.16 11.04 -20.13
N ASN A 7 5.35 11.68 -20.97
CA ASN A 7 4.50 12.81 -20.62
C ASN A 7 3.30 12.32 -19.78
N VAL A 8 3.54 12.01 -18.51
CA VAL A 8 2.47 11.73 -17.55
C VAL A 8 2.00 13.07 -17.01
N SER A 9 0.71 13.34 -17.17
CA SER A 9 0.05 14.50 -16.57
C SER A 9 0.35 14.55 -15.06
N MET A 10 0.97 15.63 -14.57
CA MET A 10 1.28 15.81 -13.14
C MET A 10 0.05 15.60 -12.23
N ALA A 11 -1.17 15.85 -12.75
CA ALA A 11 -2.41 15.64 -12.02
C ALA A 11 -2.72 14.15 -11.74
N SER A 12 -2.31 13.24 -12.63
CA SER A 12 -2.51 11.79 -12.42
C SER A 12 -1.48 11.17 -11.46
N ALA A 13 -0.28 11.76 -11.34
CA ALA A 13 0.77 11.29 -10.43
C ALA A 13 0.52 11.69 -8.95
N ILE A 14 -0.18 12.81 -8.73
CA ILE A 14 -0.54 13.27 -7.37
C ILE A 14 -1.66 12.40 -6.76
N LEU A 15 -2.51 11.80 -7.58
CA LEU A 15 -3.63 10.96 -7.14
C LEU A 15 -3.25 9.48 -6.94
N SER A 16 -2.09 9.02 -7.42
CA SER A 16 -1.72 7.59 -7.48
C SER A 16 -0.82 7.09 -6.35
N ASN A 17 -0.49 7.89 -5.34
CA ASN A 17 0.50 7.53 -4.30
C ASN A 17 1.93 7.27 -4.86
N GLU A 18 2.18 7.46 -6.16
CA GLU A 18 3.48 7.22 -6.81
C GLU A 18 4.47 8.37 -6.59
N LEU A 19 4.00 9.58 -6.27
CA LEU A 19 4.89 10.71 -5.94
C LEU A 19 5.76 10.39 -4.71
N GLY A 20 5.22 9.65 -3.74
CA GLY A 20 5.98 9.23 -2.55
C GLY A 20 7.19 8.37 -2.91
N ALA A 21 6.98 7.37 -3.77
CA ALA A 21 8.04 6.46 -4.21
C ALA A 21 9.08 7.15 -5.09
N TYR A 22 8.67 8.03 -6.01
CA TYR A 22 9.60 8.78 -6.87
C TYR A 22 10.44 9.80 -6.09
N VAL A 23 9.83 10.47 -5.10
CA VAL A 23 10.54 11.41 -4.22
C VAL A 23 11.47 10.67 -3.27
N LEU A 24 11.05 9.53 -2.70
CA LEU A 24 11.93 8.68 -1.89
C LEU A 24 13.08 8.11 -2.72
N ASP A 25 12.82 7.59 -3.92
CA ASP A 25 13.84 7.07 -4.83
C ASP A 25 14.83 8.17 -5.22
N ALA A 26 14.35 9.35 -5.60
CA ALA A 26 15.19 10.53 -5.85
C ALA A 26 16.03 10.91 -4.62
N ILE A 27 15.44 10.95 -3.42
CA ILE A 27 16.16 11.23 -2.17
C ILE A 27 17.21 10.15 -1.84
N THR A 28 16.96 8.89 -2.19
CA THR A 28 17.87 7.77 -1.89
C THR A 28 18.94 7.52 -2.95
N THR A 29 18.67 7.86 -4.22
CA THR A 29 19.59 7.62 -5.36
C THR A 29 20.37 8.87 -5.75
N SER A 30 19.80 10.06 -5.55
CA SER A 30 20.55 11.31 -5.65
C SER A 30 20.97 11.72 -4.24
N SER A 31 22.25 12.03 -4.06
CA SER A 31 22.82 12.45 -2.76
C SER A 31 22.32 13.85 -2.37
N ILE A 32 21.02 14.02 -2.18
CA ILE A 32 20.42 15.29 -1.76
C ILE A 32 20.85 15.52 -0.31
N LYS A 33 21.42 16.69 -0.07
CA LYS A 33 21.98 17.08 1.22
C LYS A 33 20.96 17.88 2.03
N THR A 34 21.12 17.89 3.34
CA THR A 34 20.37 18.83 4.19
C THR A 34 20.87 20.25 3.94
N LEU A 35 20.05 21.27 4.24
CA LEU A 35 20.49 22.68 4.18
C LEU A 35 21.79 22.92 4.96
N ASP A 36 21.88 22.38 6.18
CA ASP A 36 23.08 22.47 7.02
C ASP A 36 24.31 21.79 6.39
N GLN A 37 24.10 20.74 5.61
CA GLN A 37 25.21 20.05 4.94
C GLN A 37 25.61 20.78 3.66
N LEU A 38 24.66 21.33 2.90
CA LEU A 38 24.96 22.19 1.76
C LEU A 38 25.76 23.41 2.19
N GLU A 39 25.40 24.05 3.30
CA GLU A 39 26.15 25.19 3.83
C GLU A 39 27.57 24.78 4.25
N ARG A 40 27.70 23.70 5.04
CA ARG A 40 29.00 23.19 5.48
C ARG A 40 29.93 22.81 4.34
N ASP A 41 29.36 22.27 3.26
CA ASP A 41 30.09 21.84 2.08
C ASP A 41 30.34 22.99 1.09
N GLY A 42 29.84 24.21 1.36
CA GLY A 42 29.96 25.37 0.46
C GLY A 42 29.15 25.24 -0.83
N GLN A 43 28.09 24.43 -0.81
CA GLN A 43 27.25 24.07 -1.96
C GLN A 43 25.84 24.68 -1.90
N LEU A 44 25.58 25.55 -0.92
CA LEU A 44 24.31 26.24 -0.79
C LEU A 44 24.25 27.43 -1.75
N ALA A 45 23.38 27.35 -2.76
CA ALA A 45 23.16 28.38 -3.76
C ALA A 45 21.70 28.40 -4.20
N GLU A 46 21.30 29.44 -4.92
CA GLU A 46 20.01 29.45 -5.63
C GLU A 46 19.95 28.28 -6.62
N GLY A 47 18.81 27.59 -6.65
CA GLY A 47 18.60 26.36 -7.41
C GLY A 47 19.04 25.08 -6.68
N SER A 48 19.72 25.15 -5.53
CA SER A 48 20.13 23.95 -4.79
C SER A 48 18.92 23.18 -4.27
N LEU A 49 18.85 21.87 -4.62
CA LEU A 49 17.93 20.92 -4.00
C LEU A 49 18.34 20.66 -2.55
N PHE A 50 17.39 20.64 -1.63
CA PHE A 50 17.69 20.42 -0.21
C PHE A 50 16.64 19.58 0.51
N MET A 51 17.06 18.97 1.61
CA MET A 51 16.19 18.45 2.66
C MET A 51 16.26 19.31 3.92
N HIS A 52 15.11 19.47 4.58
CA HIS A 52 15.04 20.09 5.90
C HIS A 52 14.02 19.36 6.77
N TYR A 53 14.39 19.04 8.01
CA TYR A 53 13.48 18.52 9.02
C TYR A 53 13.57 19.36 10.29
N GLY A 54 12.60 20.22 10.51
CA GLY A 54 12.71 21.24 11.54
C GLY A 54 11.36 21.82 11.95
N GLN A 55 11.41 22.63 13.01
CA GLN A 55 10.24 23.35 13.47
C GLN A 55 9.92 24.49 12.50
N VAL A 56 8.67 24.51 12.04
CA VAL A 56 8.12 25.52 11.15
C VAL A 56 6.80 26.03 11.70
N SER A 57 6.51 27.30 11.44
CA SER A 57 5.24 27.93 11.74
C SER A 57 4.55 28.37 10.46
N GLY A 58 3.29 27.98 10.26
CA GLY A 58 2.50 28.40 9.11
C GLY A 58 1.86 29.78 9.27
N LYS A 59 1.94 30.59 8.21
CA LYS A 59 1.18 31.83 8.04
C LYS A 59 0.26 31.72 6.82
N GLY A 60 -0.91 32.34 6.91
CA GLY A 60 -1.92 32.31 5.84
C GLY A 60 -2.92 31.15 5.92
N PHE A 61 -2.89 30.36 6.99
CA PHE A 61 -3.82 29.26 7.27
C PHE A 61 -5.06 29.71 8.07
N SER A 62 -5.32 31.02 8.23
CA SER A 62 -6.54 31.47 8.88
C SER A 62 -7.74 31.27 7.94
N TRP A 63 -8.91 30.97 8.50
CA TRP A 63 -10.16 30.85 7.73
C TRP A 63 -10.50 32.13 6.96
N ALA A 64 -9.99 33.28 7.42
CA ALA A 64 -10.18 34.60 6.81
C ALA A 64 -9.18 34.91 5.67
N ASN A 65 -8.16 34.08 5.44
CA ASN A 65 -7.17 34.36 4.41
C ASN A 65 -7.71 34.07 3.01
N LYS A 66 -7.96 35.12 2.22
CA LYS A 66 -8.44 35.02 0.83
C LYS A 66 -7.31 34.82 -0.20
N THR A 67 -6.03 34.90 0.21
CA THR A 67 -4.92 34.69 -0.72
C THR A 67 -4.73 33.19 -1.02
N PRO A 68 -4.39 32.82 -2.26
CA PRO A 68 -4.04 31.45 -2.61
C PRO A 68 -2.65 31.04 -2.13
N ALA A 69 -1.80 32.02 -1.79
CA ALA A 69 -0.45 31.80 -1.27
C ALA A 69 -0.46 31.43 0.23
N LEU A 70 0.34 30.42 0.56
CA LEU A 70 0.65 29.91 1.89
C LEU A 70 2.16 30.01 2.12
N CYS A 71 2.55 30.17 3.37
CA CYS A 71 3.96 30.29 3.74
C CYS A 71 4.25 29.53 5.03
N LEU A 72 5.32 28.74 5.04
CA LEU A 72 5.91 28.17 6.25
C LEU A 72 7.20 28.93 6.57
N THR A 73 7.40 29.26 7.84
CA THR A 73 8.65 29.89 8.32
C THR A 73 9.29 29.01 9.39
N GLY A 74 10.54 28.58 9.15
CA GLY A 74 11.35 27.84 10.12
C GLY A 74 12.56 28.64 10.58
N ARG A 75 12.98 28.47 11.84
CA ARG A 75 14.30 28.94 12.29
C ARG A 75 15.33 27.87 11.97
N LEU A 76 16.47 28.29 11.42
CA LEU A 76 17.57 27.39 11.11
C LEU A 76 18.55 27.33 12.29
N GLU A 77 19.18 26.18 12.45
CA GLU A 77 20.11 25.87 13.53
C GLU A 77 21.51 25.60 12.95
N TYR A 78 22.49 25.28 13.80
CA TYR A 78 23.84 24.85 13.41
C TYR A 78 24.55 25.80 12.42
N ALA A 79 24.88 25.31 11.22
CA ALA A 79 25.66 26.05 10.22
C ALA A 79 24.91 27.28 9.71
N LEU A 80 23.58 27.28 9.82
CA LEU A 80 22.70 28.34 9.39
C LEU A 80 22.04 29.07 10.57
N ALA A 81 22.63 28.98 11.77
CA ALA A 81 22.14 29.67 12.96
C ALA A 81 21.99 31.18 12.72
N GLY A 82 20.81 31.72 13.04
CA GLY A 82 20.46 33.12 12.83
C GLY A 82 19.74 33.41 11.50
N LYS A 83 19.74 32.48 10.54
CA LYS A 83 18.91 32.55 9.34
C LYS A 83 17.53 31.91 9.53
N LYS A 84 16.59 32.26 8.66
CA LYS A 84 15.24 31.68 8.60
C LYS A 84 15.01 31.00 7.26
N LEU A 85 14.34 29.86 7.28
CA LEU A 85 13.80 29.21 6.09
C LEU A 85 12.38 29.73 5.85
N ILE A 86 12.10 30.22 4.65
CA ILE A 86 10.79 30.66 4.18
C ILE A 86 10.39 29.78 3.01
N VAL A 87 9.29 29.04 3.16
CA VAL A 87 8.81 28.10 2.13
C VAL A 87 7.47 28.58 1.63
N ASP A 88 7.44 28.99 0.36
CA ASP A 88 6.28 29.59 -0.30
C ASP A 88 5.59 28.54 -1.20
N PHE A 89 4.28 28.38 -1.06
CA PHE A 89 3.47 27.44 -1.88
C PHE A 89 2.01 27.89 -1.97
N THR A 90 1.19 27.17 -2.72
CA THR A 90 -0.23 27.52 -2.93
C THR A 90 -1.17 26.53 -2.26
N LYS A 91 -2.38 26.99 -1.92
CA LYS A 91 -3.46 26.14 -1.37
C LYS A 91 -3.78 24.93 -2.25
N ASN A 92 -3.66 25.07 -3.57
CA ASN A 92 -3.90 23.98 -4.53
C ASN A 92 -2.88 22.85 -4.43
N GLY A 93 -1.74 23.06 -3.77
CA GLY A 93 -0.74 22.03 -3.50
C GLY A 93 -1.05 21.16 -2.27
N LEU A 94 -2.14 21.43 -1.54
CA LEU A 94 -2.56 20.62 -0.38
C LEU A 94 -3.40 19.43 -0.84
N ILE A 95 -3.03 18.23 -0.41
CA ILE A 95 -3.64 16.96 -0.85
C ILE A 95 -4.77 16.50 0.11
N ASN A 96 -4.89 17.08 1.32
CA ASN A 96 -5.95 16.77 2.27
C ASN A 96 -6.36 17.97 3.15
N ASP A 97 -7.59 17.96 3.67
CA ASP A 97 -8.10 19.01 4.57
C ASP A 97 -7.38 19.03 5.93
N THR A 98 -6.80 17.90 6.34
CA THR A 98 -6.03 17.76 7.58
C THR A 98 -4.66 18.46 7.52
N ALA A 99 -4.10 18.66 6.33
CA ALA A 99 -2.90 19.48 6.13
C ALA A 99 -3.13 20.93 6.55
N TYR A 100 -4.34 21.46 6.37
CA TYR A 100 -4.68 22.83 6.70
C TYR A 100 -4.66 23.09 8.21
N THR A 101 -5.26 22.19 9.00
CA THR A 101 -5.27 22.26 10.47
C THR A 101 -3.92 21.91 11.08
N ARG A 102 -3.17 20.97 10.49
CA ARG A 102 -1.86 20.54 11.00
C ARG A 102 -0.74 21.56 10.78
N MET A 103 -0.79 22.30 9.67
CA MET A 103 0.18 23.37 9.37
C MET A 103 -0.17 24.70 10.01
N GLN A 104 -1.31 24.79 10.70
CA GLN A 104 -1.70 25.96 11.47
C GLN A 104 -0.97 25.94 12.83
N GLY A 105 0.01 26.83 13.01
CA GLY A 105 0.79 26.94 14.25
C GLY A 105 2.20 26.36 14.15
N LEU A 106 2.85 26.15 15.29
CA LEU A 106 4.22 25.61 15.38
C LEU A 106 4.18 24.08 15.30
N THR A 107 4.78 23.52 14.25
CA THR A 107 4.84 22.07 14.01
C THR A 107 6.22 21.67 13.49
N ARG A 108 6.56 20.38 13.50
CA ARG A 108 7.84 19.88 12.97
C ARG A 108 7.58 19.11 11.68
N LEU A 109 8.10 19.61 10.57
CA LEU A 109 7.83 19.05 9.24
C LEU A 109 9.12 18.72 8.51
N PHE A 110 9.03 17.69 7.68
CA PHE A 110 9.98 17.38 6.63
C PHE A 110 9.63 18.19 5.38
N ILE A 111 10.65 18.76 4.75
CA ILE A 111 10.55 19.59 3.57
C ILE A 111 11.63 19.12 2.59
N PHE A 112 11.19 18.77 1.39
CA PHE A 112 12.06 18.59 0.24
C PHE A 112 11.68 19.63 -0.81
N GLY A 113 12.67 20.38 -1.29
CA GLY A 113 12.43 21.48 -2.21
C GLY A 113 13.73 22.02 -2.79
N TYR A 114 13.64 23.19 -3.40
CA TYR A 114 14.80 23.89 -3.93
C TYR A 114 14.83 25.33 -3.46
N VAL A 115 16.04 25.86 -3.31
CA VAL A 115 16.28 27.24 -2.90
C VAL A 115 15.97 28.17 -4.08
N THR A 116 15.18 29.20 -3.84
CA THR A 116 14.86 30.22 -4.85
C THR A 116 15.64 31.51 -4.64
N GLN A 117 15.97 31.84 -3.39
CA GLN A 117 16.71 33.05 -3.05
C GLN A 117 17.44 32.88 -1.71
N ILE A 118 18.63 33.47 -1.60
CA ILE A 118 19.41 33.51 -0.36
C ILE A 118 19.78 34.96 -0.05
N ASP A 119 19.41 35.42 1.14
CA ASP A 119 19.82 36.71 1.70
C ASP A 119 20.61 36.51 3.01
N ASP A 120 21.09 37.60 3.59
CA ASP A 120 21.85 37.61 4.85
C ASP A 120 21.12 36.89 6.00
N TYR A 121 19.79 36.97 6.04
CA TYR A 121 18.97 36.45 7.14
C TYR A 121 17.92 35.43 6.72
N THR A 122 17.74 35.20 5.42
CA THR A 122 16.62 34.42 4.88
C THR A 122 17.06 33.51 3.75
N ILE A 123 16.53 32.29 3.76
CA ILE A 123 16.61 31.33 2.66
C ILE A 123 15.18 31.11 2.22
N ARG A 124 14.86 31.50 0.99
CA ARG A 124 13.54 31.25 0.38
C ARG A 124 13.59 29.98 -0.45
N ALA A 125 12.50 29.24 -0.42
CA ALA A 125 12.40 27.97 -1.11
C ALA A 125 10.99 27.70 -1.62
N VAL A 126 10.91 26.87 -2.66
CA VAL A 126 9.67 26.26 -3.13
C VAL A 126 9.72 24.77 -2.83
N PRO A 127 8.68 24.21 -2.16
CA PRO A 127 8.66 22.81 -1.81
C PRO A 127 8.20 21.95 -3.00
N TYR A 128 8.82 20.78 -3.14
CA TYR A 128 8.24 19.66 -3.87
C TYR A 128 7.36 18.80 -2.95
N VAL A 129 7.80 18.59 -1.70
CA VAL A 129 7.08 17.80 -0.69
C VAL A 129 7.19 18.46 0.68
N ILE A 130 6.06 18.50 1.40
CA ILE A 130 5.98 18.85 2.82
C ILE A 130 5.17 17.76 3.52
N GLY A 131 5.66 17.24 4.64
CA GLY A 131 4.93 16.23 5.42
C GLY A 131 5.64 15.86 6.71
N ASP A 132 5.08 14.89 7.43
CA ASP A 132 5.72 14.38 8.64
C ASP A 132 6.73 13.31 8.29
N LEU A 133 7.89 13.41 8.93
CA LEU A 133 8.85 12.32 8.92
C LEU A 133 8.36 11.24 9.88
N VAL A 134 7.69 10.23 9.34
CA VAL A 134 7.48 8.98 10.08
C VAL A 134 8.83 8.30 10.14
N LYS A 135 9.46 8.25 11.32
CA LYS A 135 10.65 7.41 11.53
C LYS A 135 10.21 5.99 11.19
N ALA A 136 10.61 5.50 10.03
CA ALA A 136 10.42 4.10 9.70
C ALA A 136 10.96 3.27 10.88
N ALA A 137 10.15 2.29 11.29
CA ALA A 137 10.60 1.15 12.07
C ALA A 137 11.93 0.62 11.48
N PRO A 138 12.82 0.04 12.32
CA PRO A 138 14.19 -0.30 11.94
C PRO A 138 14.24 -0.98 10.58
N ALA A 139 15.27 -0.63 9.81
CA ALA A 139 15.56 -1.10 8.46
C ALA A 139 15.44 -2.63 8.35
N PHE A 140 14.23 -3.11 8.12
CA PHE A 140 14.04 -4.35 7.40
C PHE A 140 14.21 -3.99 5.91
N PRO A 141 14.92 -4.81 5.13
CA PRO A 141 14.72 -4.83 3.70
C PRO A 141 13.30 -5.36 3.47
N ALA A 142 12.30 -4.53 3.71
CA ALA A 142 10.98 -4.80 3.19
C ALA A 142 11.17 -4.75 1.68
N PRO A 143 10.98 -5.86 0.93
CA PRO A 143 10.86 -5.75 -0.50
C PRO A 143 9.83 -4.65 -0.74
N ILE A 144 10.12 -3.73 -1.66
CA ILE A 144 9.15 -2.72 -2.08
C ILE A 144 7.92 -3.49 -2.53
N ILE A 145 6.95 -3.64 -1.64
CA ILE A 145 5.65 -4.23 -1.95
C ILE A 145 4.96 -3.12 -2.73
N THR A 146 5.16 -3.14 -4.05
CA THR A 146 4.63 -2.15 -4.99
C THR A 146 3.10 -2.10 -4.97
N THR A 147 2.46 -3.17 -4.50
CA THR A 147 1.01 -3.29 -4.35
C THR A 147 0.64 -4.09 -3.10
N LEU A 148 -0.35 -3.62 -2.33
CA LEU A 148 -0.96 -4.40 -1.25
C LEU A 148 -1.53 -5.75 -1.75
N GLU A 149 -1.94 -5.79 -3.01
CA GLU A 149 -2.43 -6.99 -3.67
C GLU A 149 -1.26 -7.85 -4.17
N LEU A 150 -1.25 -9.12 -3.78
CA LEU A 150 -0.37 -10.17 -4.26
C LEU A 150 -1.15 -11.00 -5.28
N ARG A 151 -0.58 -11.24 -6.46
CA ARG A 151 -1.22 -12.11 -7.46
C ARG A 151 -1.09 -13.57 -7.03
N PRO A 152 -2.09 -14.42 -7.30
CA PRO A 152 -2.00 -15.84 -6.96
C PRO A 152 -0.72 -16.50 -7.47
N GLN A 153 -0.27 -16.17 -8.69
CA GLN A 153 0.94 -16.75 -9.30
C GLN A 153 2.25 -16.43 -8.57
N GLU A 154 2.24 -15.40 -7.71
CA GLU A 154 3.41 -15.01 -6.94
C GLU A 154 3.59 -15.86 -5.67
N ILE A 155 2.58 -16.66 -5.33
CA ILE A 155 2.64 -17.71 -4.31
C ILE A 155 3.12 -18.99 -4.99
N GLN A 156 4.26 -19.53 -4.58
CA GLN A 156 4.89 -20.68 -5.25
C GLN A 156 3.95 -21.89 -5.34
N GLN A 157 3.19 -22.16 -4.28
CA GLN A 157 2.19 -23.23 -4.26
C GLN A 157 1.09 -23.08 -5.32
N PHE A 158 0.85 -21.86 -5.80
CA PHE A 158 -0.19 -21.54 -6.78
C PHE A 158 0.39 -21.25 -8.17
N ALA A 159 1.68 -21.56 -8.38
CA ALA A 159 2.37 -21.30 -9.65
C ALA A 159 1.75 -22.03 -10.86
N SER A 160 0.93 -23.05 -10.63
CA SER A 160 0.20 -23.75 -11.70
C SER A 160 -0.91 -22.91 -12.36
N ILE A 161 -1.29 -21.78 -11.75
CA ILE A 161 -2.28 -20.83 -12.29
C ILE A 161 -1.65 -20.03 -13.44
N ASN A 162 -1.55 -20.63 -14.62
CA ASN A 162 -0.77 -20.11 -15.75
C ASN A 162 -1.62 -19.37 -16.81
N GLY A 163 -2.90 -19.09 -16.55
CA GLY A 163 -3.79 -18.41 -17.50
C GLY A 163 -4.22 -19.25 -18.71
N SER A 164 -3.63 -20.42 -18.93
CA SER A 164 -4.03 -21.37 -19.97
C SER A 164 -5.19 -22.25 -19.49
N GLY A 165 -6.05 -22.70 -20.41
CA GLY A 165 -7.13 -23.66 -20.08
C GLY A 165 -8.28 -23.12 -19.21
N MET A 166 -8.49 -21.80 -19.13
CA MET A 166 -9.58 -21.20 -18.34
C MET A 166 -10.94 -21.82 -18.71
N PRO A 167 -11.67 -22.46 -17.77
CA PRO A 167 -13.00 -22.96 -18.04
C PRO A 167 -13.94 -21.78 -18.34
N ARG A 168 -14.65 -21.84 -19.47
CA ARG A 168 -15.55 -20.78 -19.95
C ARG A 168 -16.99 -21.25 -20.04
N GLY A 169 -17.92 -20.31 -19.87
CA GLY A 169 -19.35 -20.54 -20.09
C GLY A 169 -19.88 -21.71 -19.25
N ALA A 170 -20.41 -22.73 -19.93
CA ALA A 170 -20.97 -23.92 -19.29
C ALA A 170 -19.93 -24.71 -18.48
N GLU A 171 -18.65 -24.71 -18.89
CA GLU A 171 -17.62 -25.43 -18.15
C GLU A 171 -17.35 -24.79 -16.78
N PHE A 172 -17.41 -23.45 -16.69
CA PHE A 172 -17.25 -22.74 -15.43
C PHE A 172 -18.39 -23.02 -14.44
N GLN A 173 -19.60 -23.35 -14.92
CA GLN A 173 -20.74 -23.66 -14.05
C GLN A 173 -20.50 -24.89 -13.17
N ARG A 174 -19.53 -25.73 -13.52
CA ARG A 174 -19.13 -26.92 -12.75
C ARG A 174 -18.49 -26.57 -11.41
N MET A 175 -18.02 -25.32 -11.25
CA MET A 175 -17.60 -24.81 -9.93
C MET A 175 -18.72 -24.89 -8.86
N LYS A 176 -20.00 -24.95 -9.26
CA LYS A 176 -21.13 -25.18 -8.35
C LYS A 176 -21.04 -26.52 -7.62
N GLU A 177 -20.40 -27.50 -8.24
CA GLU A 177 -20.30 -28.87 -7.73
C GLU A 177 -19.10 -29.04 -6.79
N VAL A 178 -18.21 -28.05 -6.71
CA VAL A 178 -16.98 -28.12 -5.92
C VAL A 178 -17.28 -27.66 -4.48
N PRO A 179 -17.27 -28.58 -3.49
CA PRO A 179 -17.48 -28.19 -2.10
C PRO A 179 -16.32 -27.35 -1.58
N GLU A 180 -16.61 -26.45 -0.63
CA GLU A 180 -15.59 -25.65 0.06
C GLU A 180 -14.50 -26.54 0.68
N ARG A 181 -14.90 -27.67 1.27
CA ARG A 181 -14.00 -28.67 1.84
C ARG A 181 -12.99 -29.23 0.83
N THR A 182 -13.36 -29.38 -0.43
CA THR A 182 -12.44 -29.84 -1.48
C THR A 182 -11.37 -28.79 -1.75
N VAL A 183 -11.74 -27.50 -1.78
CA VAL A 183 -10.78 -26.40 -1.92
C VAL A 183 -9.89 -26.31 -0.69
N LYS A 184 -10.46 -26.41 0.52
CA LYS A 184 -9.71 -26.39 1.78
C LYS A 184 -8.69 -27.53 1.85
N ALA A 185 -9.09 -28.75 1.48
CA ALA A 185 -8.21 -29.92 1.42
C ALA A 185 -7.09 -29.75 0.39
N LEU A 186 -7.40 -29.22 -0.81
CA LEU A 186 -6.39 -28.89 -1.81
C LEU A 186 -5.37 -27.88 -1.26
N LEU A 187 -5.83 -26.81 -0.63
CA LEU A 187 -4.93 -25.81 -0.05
C LEU A 187 -4.05 -26.40 1.05
N CYS A 188 -4.61 -27.22 1.95
CA CYS A 188 -3.83 -27.94 2.97
C CYS A 188 -2.76 -28.83 2.32
N SER A 189 -3.11 -29.58 1.28
CA SER A 189 -2.15 -30.42 0.54
C SER A 189 -1.04 -29.60 -0.12
N LEU A 190 -1.36 -28.47 -0.75
CA LEU A 190 -0.38 -27.59 -1.38
C LEU A 190 0.55 -26.92 -0.36
N LEU A 191 0.04 -26.66 0.84
CA LEU A 191 0.76 -26.04 1.94
C LEU A 191 1.44 -27.06 2.86
N GLU A 192 1.38 -28.35 2.54
CA GLU A 192 1.96 -29.43 3.36
C GLU A 192 1.43 -29.42 4.80
N GLU A 193 0.17 -29.02 5.00
CA GLU A 193 -0.48 -29.06 6.31
C GLU A 193 -0.89 -30.50 6.65
N PRO A 194 -0.67 -30.95 7.90
CA PRO A 194 -0.85 -32.36 8.29
C PRO A 194 -2.32 -32.80 8.25
N ASP A 195 -3.24 -31.88 8.54
CA ASP A 195 -4.68 -32.16 8.66
C ASP A 195 -5.51 -31.03 8.07
N VAL A 196 -6.73 -31.35 7.63
CA VAL A 196 -7.72 -30.36 7.21
C VAL A 196 -8.52 -29.93 8.45
N PRO A 197 -8.42 -28.66 8.90
CA PRO A 197 -9.12 -28.20 10.09
C PRO A 197 -10.64 -28.37 9.99
N ALA A 198 -11.29 -28.76 11.08
CA ALA A 198 -12.75 -28.82 11.16
C ALA A 198 -13.34 -27.40 11.32
N ASP A 199 -14.46 -27.15 10.65
CA ASP A 199 -15.16 -25.87 10.72
C ASP A 199 -15.87 -25.72 12.07
N TRP A 200 -15.67 -24.60 12.76
CA TRP A 200 -16.41 -24.28 14.00
C TRP A 200 -16.81 -22.81 14.04
N GLY A 201 -18.00 -22.52 14.60
CA GLY A 201 -18.72 -21.25 14.40
C GLY A 201 -18.06 -19.97 14.97
N GLY A 202 -16.88 -20.06 15.58
CA GLY A 202 -16.11 -18.94 16.09
C GLY A 202 -14.74 -18.76 15.42
N GLU A 203 -14.44 -19.49 14.33
CA GLU A 203 -13.15 -19.39 13.67
C GLU A 203 -12.88 -17.98 13.13
N GLU A 204 -11.63 -17.54 13.27
CA GLU A 204 -11.17 -16.26 12.74
C GLU A 204 -10.80 -16.35 11.25
N CYS A 205 -10.38 -17.54 10.81
CA CYS A 205 -10.08 -17.89 9.44
C CYS A 205 -10.36 -19.38 9.20
N ASP A 206 -10.55 -19.77 7.95
CA ASP A 206 -10.79 -21.17 7.56
C ASP A 206 -9.50 -22.01 7.55
N LEU A 207 -8.35 -21.37 7.27
CA LEU A 207 -7.04 -22.01 7.31
C LEU A 207 -5.96 -21.00 7.72
N LEU A 208 -5.07 -21.42 8.62
CA LEU A 208 -3.88 -20.70 9.02
C LEU A 208 -2.66 -21.58 8.74
N SER A 209 -1.65 -21.05 8.04
CA SER A 209 -0.48 -21.82 7.62
C SER A 209 0.80 -21.02 7.71
N ASN A 210 1.89 -21.64 8.17
CA ASN A 210 3.24 -21.06 8.13
C ASN A 210 4.02 -21.43 6.87
N ASN A 211 3.40 -22.20 5.96
CA ASN A 211 4.09 -22.83 4.85
C ASN A 211 3.92 -22.07 3.53
N LEU A 212 3.14 -20.98 3.51
CA LEU A 212 2.95 -20.17 2.31
C LEU A 212 4.30 -19.61 1.85
N LEU A 213 4.72 -19.95 0.64
CA LEU A 213 5.96 -19.44 0.06
C LEU A 213 5.63 -18.25 -0.83
N VAL A 214 6.36 -17.15 -0.64
CA VAL A 214 6.36 -16.00 -1.54
C VAL A 214 7.80 -15.51 -1.70
N GLY A 215 8.28 -15.39 -2.94
CA GLY A 215 9.68 -15.00 -3.20
C GLY A 215 10.73 -15.90 -2.53
N GLY A 216 10.41 -17.19 -2.32
CA GLY A 216 11.30 -18.16 -1.67
C GLY A 216 11.34 -18.08 -0.14
N GLN A 217 10.52 -17.23 0.48
CA GLN A 217 10.41 -17.10 1.94
C GLN A 217 9.08 -17.66 2.43
N ARG A 218 9.11 -18.39 3.55
CA ARG A 218 7.89 -18.85 4.24
C ARG A 218 7.25 -17.70 4.99
N GLN A 219 5.95 -17.52 4.81
CA GLN A 219 5.15 -16.44 5.39
C GLN A 219 3.89 -17.02 6.05
N LEU A 220 3.48 -16.40 7.16
CA LEU A 220 2.22 -16.74 7.82
C LEU A 220 1.05 -16.30 6.93
N GLY A 221 0.26 -17.27 6.47
CA GLY A 221 -0.91 -17.09 5.62
C GLY A 221 -2.21 -17.38 6.35
N ALA A 222 -3.17 -16.45 6.31
CA ALA A 222 -4.53 -16.63 6.82
C ALA A 222 -5.54 -16.63 5.66
N PHE A 223 -6.46 -17.59 5.66
CA PHE A 223 -7.35 -17.85 4.53
C PHE A 223 -8.81 -17.68 4.93
N LEU A 224 -9.56 -16.98 4.09
CA LEU A 224 -11.02 -16.99 4.10
C LEU A 224 -11.51 -17.72 2.85
N LEU A 225 -12.25 -18.81 3.03
CA LEU A 225 -12.76 -19.67 1.98
C LEU A 225 -14.27 -19.53 1.89
N LYS A 226 -14.80 -19.47 0.67
CA LYS A 226 -16.25 -19.50 0.42
C LYS A 226 -16.61 -20.36 -0.77
N GLY A 227 -17.24 -21.48 -0.47
CA GLY A 227 -17.78 -22.43 -1.43
C GLY A 227 -19.09 -21.99 -2.09
N PRO A 228 -19.73 -22.90 -2.83
CA PRO A 228 -20.82 -22.58 -3.76
C PRO A 228 -22.21 -22.51 -3.13
N ALA A 229 -22.32 -22.45 -1.79
CA ALA A 229 -23.60 -22.39 -1.07
C ALA A 229 -24.57 -21.35 -1.68
N ARG A 230 -24.00 -20.25 -2.20
CA ARG A 230 -24.65 -19.39 -3.18
C ARG A 230 -23.69 -19.08 -4.31
N PHE A 231 -23.85 -19.76 -5.45
CA PHE A 231 -22.99 -19.56 -6.61
C PHE A 231 -23.35 -18.27 -7.37
N HIS A 232 -22.83 -17.15 -6.88
CA HIS A 232 -22.90 -15.84 -7.50
C HIS A 232 -21.67 -15.03 -7.13
N GLU A 233 -21.51 -13.83 -7.69
CA GLU A 233 -20.44 -12.92 -7.27
C GLU A 233 -20.52 -12.62 -5.76
N MET A 234 -19.39 -12.75 -5.07
CA MET A 234 -19.30 -12.54 -3.62
C MET A 234 -19.61 -11.08 -3.28
N LYS A 235 -20.57 -10.90 -2.37
CA LYS A 235 -20.99 -9.62 -1.81
C LYS A 235 -20.62 -9.56 -0.33
N PRO A 236 -20.53 -8.36 0.27
CA PRO A 236 -20.27 -8.23 1.71
C PRO A 236 -21.26 -9.02 2.59
N SER A 237 -22.50 -9.20 2.13
CA SER A 237 -23.53 -10.00 2.82
C SER A 237 -23.22 -11.50 2.92
N ASP A 238 -22.33 -12.03 2.08
CA ASP A 238 -21.93 -13.43 2.09
C ASP A 238 -20.81 -13.72 3.11
N LEU A 239 -20.22 -12.65 3.68
CA LEU A 239 -19.12 -12.70 4.65
C LEU A 239 -19.63 -12.44 6.08
N GLY A 240 -20.84 -12.94 6.38
CA GLY A 240 -21.53 -12.73 7.64
C GLY A 240 -22.26 -11.38 7.75
N LYS A 241 -22.90 -11.14 8.90
CA LYS A 241 -23.57 -9.86 9.17
C LYS A 241 -22.50 -8.76 9.18
N ASN A 242 -22.68 -7.71 8.38
CA ASN A 242 -21.76 -6.58 8.24
C ASN A 242 -20.34 -6.93 7.77
N ALA A 243 -20.14 -8.03 7.03
CA ALA A 243 -18.81 -8.51 6.60
C ALA A 243 -17.84 -8.79 7.77
N ASP A 244 -18.39 -9.16 8.93
CA ASP A 244 -17.70 -9.58 10.14
C ASP A 244 -16.53 -10.54 9.88
N GLN A 245 -16.68 -11.49 8.95
CA GLN A 245 -15.63 -12.47 8.66
C GLN A 245 -14.33 -11.83 8.12
N LEU A 246 -14.41 -10.70 7.41
CA LEU A 246 -13.20 -9.97 7.02
C LEU A 246 -12.51 -9.38 8.25
N TYR A 247 -13.25 -8.76 9.16
CA TYR A 247 -12.67 -8.20 10.38
C TYR A 247 -11.99 -9.28 11.22
N ARG A 248 -12.62 -10.44 11.38
CA ARG A 248 -12.01 -11.58 12.09
C ARG A 248 -10.74 -12.07 11.41
N LEU A 249 -10.76 -12.21 10.09
CA LEU A 249 -9.58 -12.60 9.31
C LEU A 249 -8.40 -11.67 9.59
N PHE A 250 -8.65 -10.35 9.61
CA PHE A 250 -7.61 -9.33 9.84
C PHE A 250 -7.21 -9.15 11.31
N ASN A 251 -7.92 -9.74 12.28
CA ASN A 251 -7.44 -9.81 13.67
C ASN A 251 -6.26 -10.77 13.83
N ILE A 252 -6.12 -11.73 12.91
CA ILE A 252 -4.97 -12.62 12.87
C ILE A 252 -3.77 -11.83 12.34
N PRO A 253 -2.61 -11.81 13.02
CA PRO A 253 -1.41 -11.10 12.58
C PRO A 253 -0.66 -11.84 11.46
N ALA A 254 -1.34 -12.14 10.35
CA ALA A 254 -0.77 -12.81 9.20
C ALA A 254 0.01 -11.86 8.28
N GLN A 255 1.00 -12.40 7.57
CA GLN A 255 1.76 -11.67 6.56
C GLN A 255 1.04 -11.68 5.21
N ILE A 256 0.31 -12.74 4.91
CA ILE A 256 -0.47 -12.88 3.68
C ILE A 256 -1.90 -13.27 4.02
N TYR A 257 -2.87 -12.49 3.55
CA TYR A 257 -4.29 -12.82 3.65
C TYR A 257 -4.77 -13.34 2.30
N VAL A 258 -5.43 -14.49 2.27
CA VAL A 258 -5.98 -15.07 1.04
C VAL A 258 -7.49 -15.09 1.15
N ILE A 259 -8.18 -14.41 0.25
CA ILE A 259 -9.64 -14.46 0.14
C ILE A 259 -9.98 -15.29 -1.10
N GLN A 260 -10.57 -16.45 -0.87
CA GLN A 260 -10.95 -17.40 -1.90
C GLN A 260 -12.47 -17.42 -2.09
N HIS A 261 -12.90 -17.51 -3.34
CA HIS A 261 -14.29 -17.77 -3.67
C HIS A 261 -14.47 -18.65 -4.90
N CYS A 262 -15.55 -19.43 -4.95
CA CYS A 262 -15.91 -20.26 -6.10
C CYS A 262 -16.39 -19.46 -7.34
N HIS A 263 -16.70 -18.17 -7.18
CA HIS A 263 -17.09 -17.25 -8.23
C HIS A 263 -16.23 -15.97 -8.20
N LYS A 264 -16.57 -14.95 -8.99
CA LYS A 264 -15.98 -13.61 -8.89
C LYS A 264 -16.09 -13.05 -7.47
N ILE A 265 -15.03 -12.41 -7.00
CA ILE A 265 -15.04 -11.62 -5.76
C ILE A 265 -15.41 -10.19 -6.12
N GLY A 266 -16.54 -9.70 -5.60
CA GLY A 266 -17.08 -8.42 -6.01
C GLY A 266 -16.27 -7.22 -5.53
N ALA A 267 -16.39 -6.11 -6.27
CA ALA A 267 -15.61 -4.88 -6.02
C ALA A 267 -15.78 -4.33 -4.61
N ALA A 268 -16.98 -4.43 -4.02
CA ALA A 268 -17.26 -3.99 -2.65
C ALA A 268 -16.47 -4.80 -1.60
N VAL A 269 -16.39 -6.13 -1.78
CA VAL A 269 -15.60 -7.01 -0.91
C VAL A 269 -14.12 -6.70 -1.04
N ARG A 270 -13.62 -6.58 -2.29
CA ARG A 270 -12.22 -6.21 -2.56
C ARG A 270 -11.86 -4.89 -1.90
N LYS A 271 -12.70 -3.87 -2.03
CA LYS A 271 -12.49 -2.55 -1.41
C LYS A 271 -12.40 -2.63 0.12
N GLN A 272 -13.29 -3.39 0.76
CA GLN A 272 -13.27 -3.56 2.23
C GLN A 272 -12.01 -4.31 2.69
N ALA A 273 -11.68 -5.42 2.03
CA ALA A 273 -10.49 -6.21 2.37
C ALA A 273 -9.19 -5.42 2.15
N LEU A 274 -9.10 -4.63 1.07
CA LEU A 274 -7.97 -3.72 0.83
C LEU A 274 -7.86 -2.63 1.91
N ALA A 275 -8.98 -2.09 2.39
CA ALA A 275 -8.97 -1.09 3.47
C ALA A 275 -8.48 -1.69 4.80
N LEU A 276 -8.88 -2.92 5.11
CA LEU A 276 -8.41 -3.65 6.29
C LEU A 276 -6.93 -4.01 6.17
N ALA A 277 -6.50 -4.53 5.01
CA ALA A 277 -5.09 -4.81 4.73
C ALA A 277 -4.24 -3.54 4.83
N PHE A 278 -4.70 -2.41 4.28
CA PHE A 278 -4.01 -1.14 4.41
C PHE A 278 -3.84 -0.74 5.87
N THR A 279 -4.91 -0.86 6.68
CA THR A 279 -4.87 -0.52 8.11
C THR A 279 -3.90 -1.43 8.87
N GLN A 280 -3.93 -2.74 8.62
CA GLN A 280 -3.01 -3.69 9.22
C GLN A 280 -1.55 -3.41 8.83
N ASN A 281 -1.32 -3.06 7.56
CA ASN A 281 0.00 -2.75 7.00
C ASN A 281 0.65 -1.52 7.65
N LEU A 282 -0.12 -0.63 8.29
CA LEU A 282 0.42 0.49 9.09
C LEU A 282 1.10 0.01 10.38
N VAL A 283 0.75 -1.17 10.88
CA VAL A 283 1.30 -1.76 12.11
C VAL A 283 2.32 -2.85 11.80
N ALA A 284 1.98 -3.77 10.89
CA ALA A 284 2.82 -4.89 10.50
C ALA A 284 2.68 -5.15 8.99
N PRO A 285 3.79 -5.27 8.24
CA PRO A 285 3.73 -5.49 6.81
C PRO A 285 2.90 -6.70 6.39
N CYS A 286 1.91 -6.50 5.53
CA CYS A 286 1.07 -7.58 5.02
C CYS A 286 0.64 -7.37 3.55
N ARG A 287 0.26 -8.45 2.88
CA ARG A 287 -0.36 -8.42 1.53
C ARG A 287 -1.64 -9.23 1.51
N ILE A 288 -2.45 -8.99 0.49
CA ILE A 288 -3.70 -9.72 0.25
C ILE A 288 -3.72 -10.36 -1.14
N CYS A 289 -4.12 -11.61 -1.23
CA CYS A 289 -4.32 -12.34 -2.47
C CYS A 289 -5.80 -12.69 -2.65
N PHE A 290 -6.36 -12.36 -3.82
CA PHE A 290 -7.72 -12.75 -4.17
C PHE A 290 -7.72 -13.95 -5.11
N LEU A 291 -8.18 -15.09 -4.62
CA LEU A 291 -8.30 -16.33 -5.36
C LEU A 291 -9.76 -16.53 -5.80
N ASP A 292 -10.13 -15.88 -6.90
CA ASP A 292 -11.49 -15.94 -7.43
C ASP A 292 -11.84 -17.31 -8.06
N GLY A 293 -13.07 -17.46 -8.54
CA GLY A 293 -13.55 -18.73 -9.08
C GLY A 293 -12.73 -19.24 -10.26
N VAL A 294 -12.21 -18.35 -11.12
CA VAL A 294 -11.39 -18.75 -12.27
C VAL A 294 -10.05 -19.27 -11.78
N SER A 295 -9.40 -18.54 -10.88
CA SER A 295 -8.11 -18.92 -10.30
C SER A 295 -8.23 -20.23 -9.49
N THR A 296 -9.31 -20.38 -8.74
CA THR A 296 -9.65 -21.62 -8.01
C THR A 296 -9.83 -22.79 -8.97
N ALA A 297 -10.56 -22.59 -10.08
CA ALA A 297 -10.79 -23.61 -11.08
C ALA A 297 -9.48 -24.09 -11.73
N GLN A 298 -8.58 -23.17 -12.06
CA GLN A 298 -7.26 -23.53 -12.61
C GLN A 298 -6.43 -24.33 -11.61
N LEU A 299 -6.48 -23.95 -10.32
CA LEU A 299 -5.78 -24.68 -9.27
C LEU A 299 -6.33 -26.12 -9.13
N LEU A 300 -7.66 -26.29 -9.19
CA LEU A 300 -8.31 -27.61 -9.16
C LEU A 300 -7.93 -28.46 -10.39
N GLN A 301 -7.97 -27.87 -11.59
CA GLN A 301 -7.59 -28.55 -12.83
C GLN A 301 -6.14 -29.04 -12.81
N ALA A 302 -5.21 -28.17 -12.39
CA ALA A 302 -3.80 -28.50 -12.32
C ALA A 302 -3.50 -29.65 -11.34
N ASN A 303 -4.37 -29.87 -10.36
CA ASN A 303 -4.22 -30.91 -9.34
C ASN A 303 -5.16 -32.11 -9.57
N GLY A 304 -5.81 -32.22 -10.74
CA GLY A 304 -6.69 -33.35 -11.06
C GLY A 304 -7.98 -33.42 -10.24
N LEU A 305 -8.37 -32.33 -9.58
CA LEU A 305 -9.57 -32.21 -8.74
C LEU A 305 -10.72 -31.49 -9.44
N TRP A 306 -10.57 -31.18 -10.72
CA TRP A 306 -11.68 -30.66 -11.52
C TRP A 306 -12.77 -31.72 -11.62
N PRO A 307 -14.06 -31.37 -11.45
CA PRO A 307 -15.15 -32.32 -11.66
C PRO A 307 -14.99 -33.04 -13.01
N SER A 308 -15.56 -34.24 -13.18
CA SER A 308 -15.65 -34.93 -14.48
C SER A 308 -16.89 -34.49 -15.25
N ARG A 309 -16.89 -34.54 -16.59
CA ARG A 309 -18.09 -34.16 -17.36
C ARG A 309 -19.16 -35.20 -17.02
N SER A 310 -20.25 -34.77 -16.42
CA SER A 310 -21.47 -35.56 -16.28
C SER A 310 -22.14 -35.76 -17.64
#